data_AF-A0A7X9YM54-F1
#
_entry.id   AF-A0A7X9YM54-F1
#
_cell.length_a   1.000
_cell.length_b   1.000
_cell.length_c   1.000
_cell.angle_alpha   90.00
_cell.angle_beta   90.00
_cell.angle_gamma   90.00
#
_symmetry.space_group_name_H-M   'P 1'
#
loop_
_entity.id
_entity.type
_entity.pdbx_description
1 polymer ?
#
loop_
_entity_poly.entity_id
_entity_poly.type
_entity_poly.pdbx_seq_one_letter_code
_entity_poly.pdbx_strand_id
1 'polypeptide(L)'
;MVIKKVLPEIDVKAISSVMSEIFKQYVICKCTISNPDREQYQRDVESAVNLLADEEKDLITHKFMVSEYIKDYQVYNFMIDPPISKDTFMKIRASAFYKLAILFQERGILQL
;
A
#
# COMPACT_ATOMS: atom_id res chain seq x y z
N MET A 1 6.14 -27.94 16.15
CA MET A 1 5.50 -27.85 14.82
C MET A 1 6.38 -26.95 13.96
N VAL A 2 6.85 -27.42 12.80
CA VAL A 2 7.69 -26.61 11.88
C VAL A 2 6.87 -26.32 10.64
N ILE A 3 6.71 -25.04 10.30
CA ILE A 3 6.03 -24.61 9.08
C ILE A 3 7.03 -24.43 7.95
N LYS A 4 6.63 -24.73 6.71
CA LYS A 4 7.44 -24.42 5.52
C LYS A 4 7.41 -22.91 5.28
N LYS A 5 8.58 -22.28 5.27
CA LYS A 5 8.71 -20.87 4.90
C LYS A 5 8.58 -20.75 3.37
N VAL A 6 7.52 -20.09 2.92
CA VAL A 6 7.20 -19.89 1.49
C VAL A 6 7.25 -18.44 1.05
N LEU A 7 7.39 -17.51 2.00
CA LEU A 7 7.51 -16.07 1.75
C LEU A 7 8.87 -15.55 2.24
N PRO A 8 9.41 -14.50 1.61
CA PRO A 8 10.63 -13.86 2.08
C PRO A 8 10.44 -13.26 3.48
N GLU A 9 11.54 -13.15 4.22
CA GLU A 9 11.59 -12.30 5.40
C GLU A 9 11.70 -10.85 4.95
N ILE A 10 10.88 -9.97 5.51
CA ILE A 10 10.85 -8.56 5.14
C ILE A 10 11.04 -7.73 6.40
N ASP A 11 11.98 -6.78 6.36
CA ASP A 11 12.14 -5.79 7.42
C ASP A 11 10.95 -4.81 7.41
N VAL A 12 10.19 -4.82 8.50
CA VAL A 12 8.98 -4.00 8.69
C VAL A 12 9.27 -2.49 8.67
N LYS A 13 10.47 -2.05 9.09
CA LYS A 13 10.83 -0.63 8.96
C LYS A 13 11.11 -0.26 7.51
N ALA A 14 11.89 -1.09 6.82
CA ALA A 14 12.19 -0.89 5.40
C ALA A 14 10.90 -0.88 4.56
N ILE A 15 9.96 -1.79 4.84
CA ILE A 15 8.69 -1.90 4.09
C ILE A 15 7.89 -0.60 4.13
N SER A 16 7.85 0.07 5.28
CA SER A 16 7.02 1.27 5.45
C SER A 16 7.54 2.43 4.61
N SER A 17 8.87 2.62 4.59
CA SER A 17 9.52 3.63 3.77
C SER A 17 9.39 3.33 2.28
N VAL A 18 9.65 2.08 1.87
CA VAL A 18 9.51 1.64 0.48
C VAL A 18 8.08 1.82 -0.03
N MET A 19 7.08 1.41 0.75
CA MET A 19 5.67 1.57 0.38
C MET A 19 5.29 3.04 0.22
N SER A 20 5.77 3.90 1.13
CA SER A 20 5.51 5.34 1.06
C SER A 20 6.06 5.93 -0.24
N GLU A 21 7.25 5.49 -0.67
CA GLU A 21 7.86 5.93 -1.93
C GLU A 21 7.11 5.39 -3.16
N ILE A 22 6.69 4.12 -3.15
CA ILE A 22 5.86 3.53 -4.23
C ILE A 22 4.57 4.34 -4.43
N PHE A 23 3.84 4.62 -3.34
CA PHE A 23 2.59 5.36 -3.44
C PHE A 23 2.79 6.84 -3.80
N LYS A 24 3.90 7.45 -3.38
CA LYS A 24 4.28 8.79 -3.84
C LYS A 24 4.51 8.80 -5.35
N GLN A 25 5.23 7.82 -5.90
CA GLN A 25 5.41 7.68 -7.35
C GLN A 25 4.08 7.45 -8.07
N TYR A 26 3.19 6.64 -7.51
CA TYR A 26 1.83 6.43 -8.04
C TYR A 26 1.08 7.77 -8.17
N VAL A 27 1.03 8.57 -7.10
CA VAL A 27 0.36 9.88 -7.12
C VAL A 27 1.01 10.83 -8.13
N ILE A 28 2.34 10.87 -8.22
CA ILE A 28 3.06 11.67 -9.23
C ILE A 28 2.66 11.23 -10.64
N CYS A 29 2.62 9.92 -10.91
CA CYS A 29 2.28 9.40 -12.23
C CYS A 29 0.90 9.87 -12.69
N LYS A 30 -0.11 9.94 -11.78
CA LYS A 30 -1.45 10.47 -12.08
C LYS A 30 -1.49 11.95 -12.43
N CYS A 31 -0.52 12.73 -11.96
CA CYS A 31 -0.44 14.18 -12.15
C CYS A 31 0.51 14.59 -13.29
N THR A 32 1.05 13.64 -14.04
CA THR A 32 2.01 13.91 -15.11
C THR A 32 1.44 13.64 -16.50
N ILE A 33 2.13 14.15 -17.53
CA ILE A 33 1.79 13.89 -18.93
C ILE A 33 1.84 12.38 -19.21
N SER A 34 0.91 11.92 -20.05
CA SER A 34 0.79 10.52 -20.49
C SER A 34 2.14 9.96 -20.95
N ASN A 35 2.49 8.81 -20.39
CA ASN A 35 3.69 8.05 -20.65
C ASN A 35 3.36 6.56 -20.42
N PRO A 36 3.62 5.67 -21.39
CA PRO A 36 3.21 4.27 -21.29
C PRO A 36 3.73 3.53 -20.05
N ASP A 37 4.98 3.81 -19.63
CA ASP A 37 5.58 3.16 -18.46
C ASP A 37 4.90 3.63 -17.16
N ARG A 38 4.60 4.93 -17.05
CA ARG A 38 3.88 5.49 -15.90
C ARG A 38 2.44 4.99 -15.83
N GLU A 39 1.78 4.81 -16.97
CA GLU A 39 0.44 4.24 -17.02
C GLU A 39 0.45 2.77 -16.63
N GLN A 40 1.47 2.02 -17.06
CA GLN A 40 1.64 0.63 -16.66
C GLN A 40 1.88 0.51 -15.15
N TYR A 41 2.78 1.33 -14.60
CA TYR A 41 3.03 1.40 -13.17
C TYR A 41 1.76 1.70 -12.38
N GLN A 42 0.94 2.67 -12.83
CA GLN A 42 -0.34 2.98 -12.21
C GLN A 42 -1.29 1.77 -12.20
N ARG A 43 -1.43 1.10 -13.34
CA ARG A 43 -2.28 -0.09 -13.46
C ARG A 43 -1.81 -1.22 -12.54
N ASP A 44 -0.50 -1.42 -12.43
CA ASP A 44 0.07 -2.46 -11.58
C ASP A 44 -0.15 -2.17 -10.08
N VAL A 45 -0.02 -0.90 -9.67
CA VAL A 45 -0.34 -0.45 -8.31
C VAL A 45 -1.83 -0.61 -8.01
N GLU A 46 -2.70 -0.14 -8.90
CA GLU A 46 -4.16 -0.25 -8.73
C GLU A 46 -4.62 -1.71 -8.70
N SER A 47 -4.08 -2.55 -9.59
CA SER A 47 -4.36 -3.98 -9.61
C SER A 47 -3.94 -4.66 -8.32
N ALA A 48 -2.73 -4.36 -7.80
CA ALA A 48 -2.26 -4.94 -6.54
C ALA A 48 -3.13 -4.53 -5.34
N VAL A 49 -3.51 -3.25 -5.25
CA VAL A 49 -4.40 -2.76 -4.18
C VAL A 49 -5.79 -3.38 -4.28
N ASN A 50 -6.30 -3.61 -5.49
CA ASN A 50 -7.60 -4.28 -5.70
C ASN A 50 -7.62 -5.75 -5.26
N LEU A 51 -6.47 -6.39 -5.04
CA LEU A 51 -6.38 -7.77 -4.52
C LEU A 51 -6.40 -7.84 -2.99
N LEU A 52 -6.35 -6.71 -2.30
CA LEU A 52 -6.45 -6.67 -0.84
C LEU A 52 -7.88 -6.93 -0.37
N ALA A 53 -8.02 -7.31 0.91
CA ALA A 53 -9.34 -7.34 1.55
C ALA A 53 -9.93 -5.92 1.63
N ASP A 54 -11.26 -5.81 1.70
CA ASP A 54 -11.95 -4.52 1.64
C ASP A 54 -11.43 -3.52 2.68
N GLU A 55 -11.22 -3.94 3.94
CA GLU A 55 -10.74 -3.02 4.98
C GLU A 55 -9.30 -2.53 4.73
N GLU A 56 -8.45 -3.39 4.17
CA GLU A 56 -7.08 -3.03 3.79
C GLU A 56 -7.08 -2.10 2.58
N LYS A 57 -7.88 -2.43 1.57
CA LYS A 57 -8.02 -1.65 0.34
C LYS A 57 -8.51 -0.25 0.63
N ASP A 58 -9.55 -0.10 1.46
CA ASP A 58 -10.13 1.20 1.82
C ASP A 58 -9.11 2.05 2.57
N LEU A 59 -8.40 1.46 3.54
CA LEU A 59 -7.34 2.16 4.27
C LEU A 59 -6.23 2.64 3.33
N ILE A 60 -5.74 1.75 2.45
CA ILE A 60 -4.64 2.07 1.53
C ILE A 60 -5.06 3.16 0.55
N THR A 61 -6.27 3.04 0.00
CA THR A 61 -6.83 4.00 -0.95
C THR A 61 -6.90 5.38 -0.33
N HIS A 62 -7.56 5.51 0.83
CA HIS A 62 -7.71 6.81 1.50
C HIS A 62 -6.38 7.41 1.94
N LYS A 63 -5.45 6.59 2.49
CA LYS A 63 -4.22 7.12 3.08
C LYS A 63 -3.11 7.41 2.07
N PHE A 64 -2.99 6.60 1.01
CA PHE A 64 -1.79 6.57 0.17
C PHE A 64 -2.05 6.86 -1.31
N MET A 65 -3.26 6.60 -1.82
CA MET A 65 -3.56 6.75 -3.25
C MET A 65 -4.21 8.09 -3.63
N VAL A 66 -4.54 8.93 -2.64
CA VAL A 66 -5.17 10.24 -2.86
C VAL A 66 -4.16 11.38 -2.77
N SER A 67 -3.51 11.55 -1.62
CA SER A 67 -2.57 12.66 -1.38
C SER A 67 -1.62 12.36 -0.23
N GLU A 68 -0.37 12.80 -0.36
CA GLU A 68 0.64 12.69 0.71
C GLU A 68 0.28 13.52 1.96
N TYR A 69 -0.60 14.53 1.82
CA TYR A 69 -1.00 15.42 2.92
C TYR A 69 -2.03 14.81 3.86
N ILE A 70 -2.64 13.68 3.50
CA ILE A 70 -3.62 13.00 4.37
C ILE A 70 -2.88 12.40 5.56
N LYS A 71 -3.23 12.83 6.77
CA LYS A 71 -2.62 12.34 8.01
C LYS A 71 -3.33 11.08 8.50
N ASP A 72 -2.59 10.20 9.17
CA ASP A 72 -3.13 8.94 9.73
C ASP A 72 -4.40 9.19 10.57
N TYR A 73 -4.42 10.22 11.42
CA TYR A 73 -5.58 10.55 12.24
C TYR A 73 -6.81 11.00 11.45
N GLN A 74 -6.62 11.58 10.26
CA GLN A 74 -7.74 11.94 9.42
C GLN A 74 -8.40 10.67 8.88
N VAL A 75 -7.58 9.67 8.54
CA VAL A 75 -8.07 8.41 8.00
C VAL A 75 -8.86 7.64 9.05
N TYR A 76 -8.24 7.33 10.19
CA TYR A 76 -8.88 6.44 11.17
C TYR A 76 -10.05 7.08 11.92
N ASN A 77 -10.15 8.42 11.99
CA ASN A 77 -11.29 9.09 12.64
C ASN A 77 -12.40 9.53 11.67
N PHE A 78 -12.08 9.86 10.42
CA PHE A 78 -13.01 10.59 9.54
C PHE A 78 -13.20 10.00 8.14
N MET A 79 -12.36 9.06 7.69
CA MET A 79 -12.45 8.47 6.34
C MET A 79 -12.80 6.98 6.36
N ILE A 80 -12.75 6.33 7.52
CA ILE A 80 -13.18 4.94 7.70
C ILE A 80 -14.49 4.97 8.50
N ASP A 81 -15.48 4.21 8.03
CA ASP A 81 -16.79 4.09 8.67
C ASP A 81 -17.10 2.61 8.96
N PRO A 82 -17.20 2.18 10.23
CA PRO A 82 -17.06 2.98 11.45
C PRO A 82 -15.60 3.41 11.71
N PRO A 83 -15.36 4.54 12.42
CA PRO A 83 -14.02 4.95 12.82
C PRO A 83 -13.30 3.86 13.61
N ILE A 84 -11.99 3.76 13.42
CA ILE A 84 -11.15 2.74 14.05
C ILE A 84 -10.10 3.37 14.96
N SER A 85 -9.60 2.58 15.92
CA SER A 85 -8.48 3.02 16.76
C SER A 85 -7.19 3.17 15.94
N LYS A 86 -6.27 4.01 16.43
CA LYS A 86 -4.92 4.12 15.87
C LYS A 86 -4.22 2.77 15.79
N ASP A 87 -4.37 1.92 16.81
CA ASP A 87 -3.73 0.61 16.86
C ASP A 87 -4.31 -0.36 15.83
N THR A 88 -5.63 -0.31 15.63
CA THR A 88 -6.31 -1.06 14.57
C THR A 88 -5.81 -0.61 13.19
N PHE A 89 -5.73 0.70 12.97
CA PHE A 89 -5.18 1.27 11.73
C PHE A 89 -3.74 0.81 11.48
N MET A 90 -2.87 0.84 12.49
CA MET A 90 -1.48 0.37 12.38
C MET A 90 -1.41 -1.11 11.98
N LYS A 91 -2.26 -1.97 12.56
CA LYS A 91 -2.31 -3.41 12.25
C LYS A 91 -2.79 -3.69 10.83
N ILE A 92 -3.88 -3.06 10.41
CA ILE A 92 -4.41 -3.20 9.05
C ILE A 92 -3.36 -2.72 8.04
N ARG A 93 -2.75 -1.56 8.27
CA ARG A 93 -1.69 -1.03 7.41
C ARG A 93 -0.49 -1.99 7.30
N ALA A 94 -0.01 -2.52 8.42
CA ALA A 94 1.13 -3.45 8.42
C ALA A 94 0.81 -4.74 7.64
N SER A 95 -0.40 -5.29 7.82
CA SER A 95 -0.88 -6.45 7.04
C SER A 95 -0.95 -6.14 5.54
N ALA A 96 -1.56 -5.02 5.17
CA ALA A 96 -1.68 -4.58 3.79
C ALA A 96 -0.31 -4.39 3.13
N PHE A 97 0.62 -3.72 3.82
CA PHE A 97 1.98 -3.48 3.30
C PHE A 97 2.74 -4.78 3.07
N TYR A 98 2.61 -5.76 3.97
CA TYR A 98 3.25 -7.06 3.77
C TYR A 98 2.75 -7.76 2.50
N LYS A 99 1.43 -7.80 2.30
CA LYS A 99 0.81 -8.38 1.10
C LYS A 99 1.22 -7.64 -0.18
N LEU A 100 1.17 -6.31 -0.14
CA LEU A 100 1.58 -5.47 -1.25
C LEU A 100 3.05 -5.65 -1.60
N ALA A 101 3.95 -5.87 -0.63
CA ALA A 101 5.37 -6.06 -0.92
C ALA A 101 5.59 -7.31 -1.78
N ILE A 102 4.88 -8.40 -1.47
CA ILE A 102 4.92 -9.62 -2.28
C ILE A 102 4.33 -9.35 -3.66
N LEU A 103 3.15 -8.73 -3.75
CA LEU A 103 2.50 -8.42 -5.02
C LEU A 103 3.35 -7.48 -5.92
N PHE A 104 4.05 -6.52 -5.33
CA PHE A 104 4.96 -5.61 -6.02
C PHE A 104 6.26 -6.30 -6.42
N GLN A 105 6.75 -7.26 -5.64
CA GLN A 105 7.87 -8.10 -6.05
C GLN A 105 7.52 -8.95 -7.28
N GLU A 106 6.35 -9.59 -7.27
CA GLU A 106 5.86 -10.39 -8.40
C GLU A 106 5.67 -9.58 -9.68
N ARG A 107 5.37 -8.28 -9.55
CA ARG A 107 5.19 -7.33 -10.67
C ARG A 107 6.49 -6.63 -11.08
N GLY A 108 7.61 -6.89 -10.40
CA GLY A 108 8.89 -6.23 -10.66
C GLY A 108 8.97 -4.76 -10.24
N ILE A 109 8.00 -4.27 -9.45
CA ILE A 109 8.02 -2.92 -8.85
C ILE A 109 9.03 -2.86 -7.70
N LEU A 110 9.15 -3.95 -6.94
CA LEU A 110 10.02 -4.06 -5.77
C LEU A 110 10.99 -5.22 -5.94
N GLN A 111 12.22 -5.05 -5.46
CA GLN A 111 13.17 -6.14 -5.28
C GLN A 111 13.38 -6.33 -3.78
N LEU A 112 13.08 -7.53 -3.29
CA LEU A 112 13.19 -7.94 -1.89
C LEU A 112 14.41 -8.84 -1.69
#